data_AF-A0A9X8YRS2-F1
#
_entry.id   AF-A0A9X8YRS2-F1
#
_cell.length_a   1.000
_cell.length_b   1.000
_cell.length_c   1.000
_cell.angle_alpha   90.00
_cell.angle_beta   90.00
_cell.angle_gamma   90.00
#
_symmetry.space_group_name_H-M   'P 1'
#
loop_
_entity.id
_entity.type
_entity.pdbx_description
1 polymer ?
#
loop_
_entity_poly.entity_id
_entity_poly.type
_entity_poly.pdbx_seq_one_letter_code
_entity_poly.pdbx_strand_id
1 'polypeptide(L)'
;RRVDIVVGVAYNADIDVVKKVLGDVIAADKRIMHAKGVTVRLNEMAPSSLNFVTRSWTTNAEYWNVYFDLMENFKRALDAHNIGIPFPQMDVHLYRTEDASAKAE
;
A
#
# COMPACT_ATOMS: atom_id res chain seq x y z
N ARG A 1 -5.36 -5.34 -21.98
CA ARG A 1 -6.13 -4.62 -20.94
C ARG A 1 -5.19 -3.92 -19.95
N ARG A 2 -5.64 -2.83 -19.31
CA ARG A 2 -4.87 -2.17 -18.24
C ARG A 2 -5.20 -2.83 -16.90
N VAL A 3 -4.18 -3.20 -16.14
CA VAL A 3 -4.24 -3.75 -14.78
C VAL A 3 -3.97 -2.61 -13.82
N ASP A 4 -4.93 -2.32 -12.95
CA ASP A 4 -4.82 -1.28 -11.92
C ASP A 4 -4.88 -1.94 -10.55
N ILE A 5 -3.86 -1.72 -9.72
CA ILE A 5 -3.77 -2.25 -8.34
C ILE A 5 -3.46 -1.09 -7.40
N VAL A 6 -4.22 -1.00 -6.30
CA VAL A 6 -3.97 -0.07 -5.20
C VAL A 6 -3.34 -0.84 -4.05
N VAL A 7 -2.20 -0.36 -3.55
CA VAL A 7 -1.45 -0.95 -2.44
C VAL A 7 -1.34 0.07 -1.32
N GLY A 8 -1.93 -0.23 -0.16
CA GLY A 8 -1.82 0.59 1.03
C GLY A 8 -0.60 0.18 1.86
N VAL A 9 0.24 1.15 2.22
CA VAL A 9 1.39 0.97 3.11
C VAL A 9 1.30 1.90 4.31
N ALA A 10 2.04 1.59 5.37
CA ALA A 10 2.06 2.40 6.59
C ALA A 10 2.64 3.79 6.34
N TYR A 11 2.22 4.78 7.13
CA TYR A 11 2.65 6.18 7.00
C TYR A 11 4.14 6.43 7.23
N ASN A 12 4.82 5.52 7.92
CA ASN A 12 6.26 5.59 8.16
C ASN A 12 7.10 4.99 7.02
N ALA A 13 6.47 4.46 5.97
CA ALA A 13 7.17 3.91 4.81
C ALA A 13 7.75 5.04 3.94
N ASP A 14 9.00 4.87 3.49
CA ASP A 14 9.62 5.79 2.54
C ASP A 14 8.97 5.66 1.15
N ILE A 15 8.50 6.80 0.62
CA ILE A 15 7.74 6.86 -0.63
C ILE A 15 8.56 6.37 -1.82
N ASP A 16 9.85 6.73 -1.88
CA ASP A 16 10.71 6.38 -3.01
C ASP A 16 11.14 4.91 -2.94
N VAL A 17 11.36 4.37 -1.75
CA VAL A 17 11.57 2.93 -1.57
C VAL A 17 10.34 2.15 -2.02
N VAL A 18 9.13 2.53 -1.59
CA VAL A 18 7.89 1.85 -2.00
C VAL A 18 7.72 1.88 -3.52
N LYS A 19 7.91 3.05 -4.15
CA LYS A 19 7.84 3.17 -5.61
C LYS A 19 8.85 2.29 -6.32
N LYS A 20 10.08 2.22 -5.81
CA LYS A 20 11.13 1.37 -6.38
C LYS A 20 10.75 -0.10 -6.27
N VAL A 21 10.34 -0.56 -5.10
CA VAL A 21 9.97 -1.96 -4.85
C VAL A 21 8.80 -2.41 -5.74
N LEU A 22 7.72 -1.64 -5.78
CA LEU A 22 6.57 -1.95 -6.65
C LEU A 22 6.95 -1.89 -8.13
N GLY A 23 7.80 -0.93 -8.51
CA GLY A 23 8.33 -0.79 -9.87
C GLY A 23 9.17 -1.99 -10.30
N ASP A 24 10.07 -2.46 -9.43
CA ASP A 24 10.96 -3.60 -9.69
C ASP A 24 10.15 -4.90 -9.87
N VAL A 25 9.11 -5.12 -9.06
CA VAL A 25 8.20 -6.26 -9.21
C VAL A 25 7.48 -6.23 -10.56
N ILE A 26 6.97 -5.06 -10.98
CA ILE A 26 6.33 -4.93 -12.30
C ILE A 26 7.34 -5.15 -13.42
N ALA A 27 8.56 -4.61 -13.29
CA ALA A 27 9.63 -4.74 -14.28
C ALA A 27 10.09 -6.19 -14.47
N ALA A 28 9.97 -7.03 -13.44
CA ALA A 28 10.32 -8.44 -13.51
C ALA A 28 9.27 -9.30 -14.24
N ASP A 29 8.02 -8.85 -14.35
CA ASP A 29 6.95 -9.63 -14.98
C ASP A 29 6.92 -9.46 -16.51
N LYS A 30 7.38 -10.51 -17.21
CA LYS A 30 7.47 -10.55 -18.69
C LYS A 30 6.12 -10.44 -19.42
N ARG A 31 4.99 -10.64 -18.72
CA ARG A 31 3.64 -10.51 -19.31
C ARG A 31 3.20 -9.05 -19.41
N ILE A 32 3.96 -8.13 -18.82
CA ILE A 32 3.70 -6.69 -18.86
C ILE A 32 4.27 -6.08 -20.14
N MET A 33 3.44 -5.29 -20.82
CA MET A 33 3.80 -4.55 -22.02
C MET A 33 4.48 -3.23 -21.65
N HIS A 34 5.75 -3.27 -21.23
CA HIS A 34 6.50 -2.08 -20.76
C HIS A 34 6.52 -0.93 -21.76
N ALA A 35 6.48 -1.21 -23.07
CA ALA A 35 6.42 -0.20 -24.13
C ALA A 35 5.17 0.71 -24.06
N LYS A 36 4.07 0.26 -23.42
CA LYS A 36 2.86 1.08 -23.20
C LYS A 36 2.95 1.98 -21.95
N GLY A 37 4.07 1.93 -21.24
CA GLY A 37 4.29 2.66 -20.01
C GLY A 37 3.74 1.94 -18.78
N VAL A 38 4.38 2.22 -17.64
CA VAL A 38 3.98 1.75 -16.31
C VAL A 38 3.88 2.97 -15.40
N THR A 39 2.82 3.03 -14.60
CA THR A 39 2.64 4.08 -13.59
C THR A 39 2.78 3.46 -12.21
N VAL A 40 3.63 4.04 -11.37
CA VAL A 40 3.72 3.74 -9.93
C VAL A 40 3.78 5.07 -9.19
N ARG A 41 2.71 5.45 -8.48
CA ARG A 41 2.57 6.76 -7.84
C ARG A 41 1.81 6.66 -6.53
N LEU A 42 2.08 7.57 -5.59
CA LEU A 42 1.21 7.81 -4.45
C LEU A 42 -0.10 8.41 -4.98
N ASN A 43 -1.21 7.74 -4.69
CA ASN A 43 -2.55 8.11 -5.16
C ASN A 43 -3.34 8.88 -4.10
N GLU A 44 -3.19 8.49 -2.83
CA GLU A 44 -4.00 9.02 -1.74
C GLU A 44 -3.29 8.85 -0.39
N MET A 45 -3.46 9.83 0.50
CA MET A 45 -3.08 9.75 1.92
C MET A 45 -4.36 9.46 2.72
N ALA A 46 -4.69 8.18 2.88
CA ALA A 46 -5.94 7.71 3.50
C ALA A 46 -5.84 7.69 5.04
N PRO A 47 -6.94 7.50 5.80
CA PRO A 47 -6.93 7.67 7.26
C PRO A 47 -5.88 6.83 8.01
N SER A 48 -5.57 5.63 7.54
CA SER A 48 -4.58 4.74 8.16
C SER A 48 -3.49 4.25 7.21
N SER A 49 -3.43 4.72 5.95
CA SER A 49 -2.48 4.24 4.95
C SER A 49 -2.07 5.29 3.93
N LEU A 50 -0.87 5.13 3.36
CA LEU A 50 -0.48 5.75 2.10
C LEU A 50 -0.83 4.79 0.96
N ASN A 51 -1.76 5.18 0.09
CA ASN A 51 -2.26 4.34 -0.99
C ASN A 51 -1.48 4.63 -2.28
N PHE A 52 -0.72 3.65 -2.75
CA PHE A 52 -0.01 3.70 -4.03
C PHE A 52 -0.85 3.05 -5.13
N VAL A 53 -0.93 3.69 -6.29
CA VAL A 53 -1.53 3.09 -7.49
C VAL A 53 -0.43 2.60 -8.42
N THR A 54 -0.59 1.36 -8.86
CA THR A 54 0.17 0.79 -9.97
C THR A 54 -0.74 0.61 -11.17
N ARG A 55 -0.27 0.99 -12.36
CA ARG A 55 -0.98 0.78 -13.62
C ARG A 55 -0.03 0.18 -14.64
N SER A 56 -0.37 -0.99 -15.15
CA SER A 56 0.41 -1.71 -16.16
C SER A 56 -0.51 -2.26 -17.25
N TRP A 57 0.06 -2.64 -18.40
CA TRP A 57 -0.71 -3.18 -19.51
C TRP A 57 -0.31 -4.63 -19.77
N THR A 58 -1.30 -5.50 -19.98
CA THR A 58 -1.08 -6.90 -20.36
C THR A 58 -2.10 -7.35 -21.41
N THR A 59 -2.00 -8.58 -21.91
CA THR A 59 -2.99 -9.17 -22.83
C THR A 59 -4.32 -9.39 -22.13
N ASN A 60 -5.40 -9.64 -22.88
CA ASN A 60 -6.69 -9.93 -22.23
C ASN A 60 -6.70 -11.31 -21.55
N ALA A 61 -5.96 -12.27 -22.10
CA ALA A 61 -5.87 -13.63 -21.56
C ALA A 61 -5.13 -13.66 -20.21
N GLU A 62 -4.06 -12.88 -20.07
CA GLU A 62 -3.22 -12.88 -18.87
C GLU A 62 -3.70 -11.95 -17.75
N TYR A 63 -4.78 -11.19 -17.98
CA TYR A 63 -5.19 -10.11 -17.08
C TYR A 63 -5.32 -10.53 -15.61
N TRP A 64 -6.03 -11.62 -15.34
CA TRP A 64 -6.26 -12.09 -13.98
C TRP A 64 -5.03 -12.74 -13.37
N ASN A 65 -4.27 -13.51 -14.15
CA ASN A 65 -3.02 -14.13 -13.69
C ASN A 65 -2.03 -13.04 -13.26
N VAL A 66 -1.84 -12.02 -14.11
CA VAL A 66 -0.98 -10.87 -13.80
C VAL A 66 -1.50 -10.11 -12.57
N TYR A 67 -2.81 -9.89 -12.46
CA TYR A 67 -3.38 -9.19 -11.31
C TYR A 67 -3.06 -9.90 -9.99
N PHE A 68 -3.33 -11.22 -9.91
CA PHE A 68 -3.11 -12.00 -8.69
C PHE A 68 -1.62 -12.17 -8.39
N ASP A 69 -0.81 -12.51 -9.39
CA ASP A 69 0.62 -12.71 -9.20
C ASP A 69 1.32 -11.41 -8.78
N LEU A 70 0.95 -10.27 -9.37
CA LEU A 70 1.49 -8.97 -8.95
C LEU A 70 1.08 -8.64 -7.52
N MET A 71 -0.18 -8.90 -7.13
CA MET A 71 -0.64 -8.66 -5.76
C MET A 71 0.18 -9.46 -4.73
N GLU A 72 0.39 -10.76 -4.98
CA GLU A 72 1.21 -11.60 -4.12
C GLU A 72 2.67 -11.15 -4.09
N ASN A 73 3.24 -10.84 -5.24
CA ASN A 73 4.64 -10.42 -5.35
C ASN A 73 4.86 -9.05 -4.71
N PHE A 74 3.90 -8.12 -4.79
CA PHE A 74 3.95 -6.87 -4.04
C PHE A 74 3.99 -7.13 -2.54
N LYS A 75 3.13 -8.01 -2.02
CA LYS A 75 3.18 -8.36 -0.59
C LYS A 75 4.54 -8.93 -0.18
N ARG A 76 5.04 -9.93 -0.93
CA ARG A 76 6.33 -10.56 -0.65
C ARG A 76 7.49 -9.57 -0.70
N ALA A 77 7.47 -8.65 -1.66
CA ALA A 77 8.50 -7.65 -1.82
C ALA A 77 8.44 -6.59 -0.71
N LEU A 78 7.26 -6.08 -0.36
CA LEU A 78 7.10 -5.15 0.75
C LEU A 78 7.57 -5.76 2.07
N ASP A 79 7.24 -7.03 2.33
CA ASP A 79 7.70 -7.76 3.51
C ASP A 79 9.23 -7.88 3.56
N ALA A 80 9.86 -8.22 2.44
CA ALA A 80 11.32 -8.33 2.34
C ALA A 80 12.04 -7.00 2.58
N HIS A 81 11.35 -5.87 2.37
CA HIS A 81 11.83 -4.53 2.64
C HIS A 81 11.34 -3.96 3.99
N ASN A 82 10.73 -4.79 4.84
CA ASN A 82 10.17 -4.40 6.14
C ASN A 82 9.14 -3.25 6.06
N ILE A 83 8.42 -3.14 4.95
CA ILE A 83 7.37 -2.14 4.76
C ILE A 83 6.05 -2.71 5.27
N GLY A 84 5.56 -2.14 6.37
CA GLY A 84 4.32 -2.57 7.01
C GLY A 84 3.08 -2.23 6.18
N ILE A 85 2.13 -3.16 6.14
CA ILE A 85 0.76 -2.90 5.68
C ILE A 85 -0.08 -2.57 6.92
N PRO A 86 -0.69 -1.38 6.99
CA PRO A 86 -1.29 -0.90 8.22
C PRO A 86 -2.64 -1.57 8.47
N PHE A 87 -2.87 -1.96 9.71
CA PHE A 87 -4.21 -2.18 10.23
C PHE A 87 -4.88 -0.82 10.50
N PRO A 88 -6.23 -0.77 10.59
CA PRO A 88 -6.94 0.43 11.03
C PRO A 88 -6.33 0.96 12.34
N GLN A 89 -5.92 2.23 12.32
CA GLN A 89 -5.32 2.91 13.48
C GLN A 89 -6.39 3.74 14.21
N MET A 90 -6.30 3.82 15.54
CA MET A 90 -7.18 4.65 16.35
C MET A 90 -6.39 5.26 17.51
N ASP A 91 -6.32 6.59 17.55
CA ASP A 91 -5.70 7.32 18.65
C ASP A 91 -6.71 7.56 19.77
N VAL A 92 -6.41 7.03 20.96
CA VAL A 92 -7.25 7.18 22.16
C VAL A 92 -6.63 8.21 23.10
N HIS A 93 -7.32 9.31 23.31
CA HIS A 93 -6.93 10.33 24.29
C HIS A 93 -7.73 10.12 25.58
N LEU A 94 -7.06 9.62 26.62
CA LEU A 94 -7.67 9.38 27.93
C LEU A 94 -7.54 10.63 28.81
N TYR A 95 -8.67 11.28 29.09
CA TYR A 95 -8.74 12.36 30.06
C TYR A 95 -9.22 11.78 31.39
N ARG A 96 -8.36 11.84 32.42
CA ARG A 96 -8.76 11.50 33.79
C ARG A 96 -9.51 12.68 34.38
N THR A 97 -10.81 12.54 34.57
CA THR A 97 -11.59 13.47 35.40
C THR A 97 -11.27 13.17 36.86
N GLU A 98 -10.76 14.16 37.61
CA GLU A 98 -10.66 14.04 39.07
C GLU A 98 -12.07 14.03 39.66
N ASP A 99 -12.41 12.96 40.38
CA ASP A 99 -13.70 12.81 41.03
C ASP A 99 -13.90 13.92 42.08
N ALA A 100 -14.93 14.74 41.91
CA ALA A 100 -15.33 15.79 42.84
C ALA A 100 -15.97 15.25 44.15
N SER A 101 -15.77 13.97 44.48
CA SER A 101 -16.33 13.31 45.67
C SER A 101 -15.42 13.34 46.90
N ALA A 102 -14.20 13.89 46.80
CA ALA A 102 -13.24 13.94 47.92
C ALA A 102 -13.29 15.23 48.78
N LYS A 103 -14.34 16.07 48.65
CA LYS A 103 -14.53 17.27 49.50
C LYS A 103 -15.89 17.27 50.18
N ALA A 104 -16.14 16.26 51.00
CA ALA A 104 -17.18 16.27 52.02
C ALA A 104 -16.68 15.54 53.27
N GLU A 105 -15.81 16.18 54.03
CA GLU A 105 -15.56 15.90 55.44
C GLU A 105 -15.11 17.19 56.15
#